data_AF-U1QM46-F1
#
_entry.id   AF-U1QM46-F1
#
_cell.length_a   1.000
_cell.length_b   1.000
_cell.length_c   1.000
_cell.angle_alpha   90.00
_cell.angle_beta   90.00
_cell.angle_gamma   90.00
#
_symmetry.space_group_name_H-M   'P 1'
#
loop_
_entity.id
_entity.type
_entity.pdbx_description
1 polymer ?
#
loop_
_entity_poly.entity_id
_entity_poly.type
_entity_poly.pdbx_seq_one_letter_code
_entity_poly.pdbx_strand_id
1 'polypeptide(L)'
;MAPETAIDADALNGLADADEEEAAAIVAAITAYLQEQEAAAAATAAASDETAESQRSWEFTGRLAGVGITANRPPASTPADDWTAADRADRF
;
A
#
# COMPACT_ATOMS: atom_id res chain seq x y z
N MET A 1 11.98 -19.21 3.90
CA MET A 1 12.68 -18.69 5.09
C MET A 1 13.62 -17.63 4.57
N ALA A 2 13.26 -16.35 4.73
CA ALA A 2 14.17 -15.28 4.32
C ALA A 2 15.48 -15.43 5.11
N PRO A 3 16.66 -15.19 4.51
CA PRO A 3 17.89 -15.22 5.28
C PRO A 3 17.77 -14.18 6.39
N GLU A 4 17.88 -14.62 7.64
CA GLU A 4 18.07 -13.69 8.75
C GLU A 4 19.41 -13.01 8.49
N THR A 5 19.38 -11.73 8.14
CA THR A 5 20.59 -10.96 7.91
C THR A 5 21.30 -10.85 9.25
N ALA A 6 22.25 -11.74 9.49
CA ALA A 6 23.10 -11.67 10.67
C ALA A 6 23.90 -10.37 10.59
N ILE A 7 23.81 -9.54 11.63
CA ILE A 7 24.61 -8.32 11.70
C ILE A 7 26.07 -8.72 11.92
N ASP A 8 26.94 -8.28 11.02
CA ASP A 8 28.38 -8.48 11.13
C ASP A 8 28.92 -7.61 12.28
N ALA A 9 29.44 -8.26 13.32
CA ALA A 9 29.96 -7.57 14.50
C ALA A 9 31.26 -6.80 14.19
N ASP A 10 32.05 -7.23 13.20
CA ASP A 10 33.25 -6.52 12.77
C ASP A 10 32.88 -5.19 12.12
N ALA A 11 31.78 -5.16 11.37
CA ALA A 11 31.25 -3.94 10.75
C ALA A 11 30.74 -2.89 11.78
N LEU A 12 30.49 -3.29 13.03
CA LEU A 12 30.10 -2.38 14.11
C LEU A 12 31.30 -1.84 14.91
N ASN A 13 32.50 -2.40 14.72
CA ASN A 13 33.68 -1.99 15.46
C ASN A 13 34.09 -0.55 15.12
N GLY A 14 34.42 0.25 16.13
CA GLY A 14 34.81 1.65 15.97
C GLY A 14 33.66 2.65 15.84
N LEU A 15 32.41 2.18 15.76
CA LEU A 15 31.23 3.07 15.65
C LEU A 15 31.11 4.05 16.83
N ALA A 16 31.53 3.64 18.03
CA ALA A 16 31.52 4.47 19.22
C ALA A 16 32.58 5.59 19.20
N ASP A 17 33.62 5.41 18.39
CA ASP A 17 34.76 6.34 18.24
C ASP A 17 34.68 7.13 16.93
N ALA A 18 33.58 7.01 16.17
CA ALA A 18 33.37 7.70 14.91
C ALA A 18 33.46 9.22 15.09
N ASP A 19 34.17 9.87 14.18
CA ASP A 19 34.24 11.32 14.18
C ASP A 19 32.92 11.96 13.71
N GLU A 20 32.85 13.29 13.76
CA GLU A 20 31.62 14.02 13.41
C GLU A 20 31.23 13.86 11.93
N GLU A 21 32.21 13.76 11.03
CA GLU A 21 31.96 13.57 9.59
C GLU A 21 31.45 12.16 9.32
N GLU A 22 32.07 11.15 9.94
CA GLU A 22 31.65 9.76 9.87
C GLU A 22 30.24 9.55 10.47
N ALA A 23 29.99 10.12 11.64
CA ALA A 23 28.68 10.08 12.28
C ALA A 23 27.59 10.73 11.41
N ALA A 24 27.90 11.86 10.78
CA ALA A 24 26.98 12.51 9.85
C ALA A 24 26.68 11.63 8.63
N ALA A 25 27.68 10.95 8.07
CA ALA A 25 27.49 10.03 6.95
C ALA A 25 26.61 8.84 7.34
N ILE A 26 26.79 8.27 8.54
CA ILE A 26 25.97 7.18 9.06
C ILE A 26 24.51 7.63 9.22
N VAL A 27 24.28 8.80 9.83
CA VAL A 27 22.92 9.36 9.99
C VAL A 27 22.26 9.61 8.63
N ALA A 28 23.01 10.13 7.66
CA ALA A 28 22.51 10.35 6.30
C ALA A 28 22.08 9.03 5.63
N ALA A 29 22.89 7.98 5.74
CA ALA A 29 22.58 6.67 5.19
C ALA A 29 21.33 6.05 5.83
N ILE A 30 21.21 6.11 7.16
CA ILE A 30 20.03 5.59 7.87
C ILE A 30 18.77 6.37 7.47
N THR A 31 18.86 7.69 7.40
CA THR A 31 17.72 8.55 7.04
C THR A 31 17.24 8.28 5.63
N ALA A 32 18.18 8.14 4.66
CA ALA A 32 17.85 7.80 3.29
C ALA A 32 17.15 6.42 3.20
N TYR A 33 17.65 5.43 3.94
CA TYR A 33 17.02 4.10 3.99
C TYR A 33 15.59 4.15 4.56
N LEU A 34 15.35 4.91 5.62
CA LEU A 34 14.02 5.07 6.19
C LEU A 34 13.04 5.75 5.23
N GLN A 35 13.50 6.78 4.51
CA GLN A 35 12.70 7.46 3.48
C GLN A 35 12.35 6.53 2.30
N GLU A 36 13.29 5.70 1.85
CA GLU A 36 13.05 4.68 0.83
C GLU A 36 12.01 3.67 1.29
N GLN A 37 12.12 3.19 2.52
CA GLN A 37 11.16 2.25 3.11
C GLN A 37 9.76 2.86 3.23
N GLU A 38 9.66 4.13 3.62
CA GLU A 38 8.39 4.86 3.67
C GLU A 38 7.79 5.04 2.28
N ALA A 39 8.59 5.40 1.28
CA ALA A 39 8.15 5.52 -0.11
C ALA A 39 7.67 4.18 -0.68
N ALA A 40 8.36 3.08 -0.39
CA ALA A 40 7.96 1.73 -0.78
C ALA A 40 6.65 1.30 -0.10
N ALA A 41 6.48 1.63 1.18
CA ALA A 41 5.24 1.38 1.91
C ALA A 41 4.07 2.19 1.33
N ALA A 42 4.29 3.48 1.04
CA ALA A 42 3.28 4.34 0.42
C ALA A 42 2.88 3.84 -0.98
N ALA A 43 3.83 3.39 -1.80
CA ALA A 43 3.57 2.80 -3.10
C ALA A 43 2.74 1.51 -2.99
N THR A 44 3.05 0.65 -2.00
CA THR A 44 2.29 -0.58 -1.74
C THR A 44 0.87 -0.28 -1.27
N ALA A 45 0.68 0.74 -0.43
CA ALA A 45 -0.63 1.17 0.03
C ALA A 45 -1.49 1.71 -1.13
N ALA A 46 -0.93 2.55 -2.00
CA ALA A 46 -1.61 3.06 -3.18
C ALA A 46 -2.03 1.94 -4.14
N ALA A 47 -1.14 0.99 -4.42
CA ALA A 47 -1.46 -0.16 -5.28
C ALA A 47 -2.52 -1.10 -4.68
N SER A 48 -2.55 -1.22 -3.35
CA SER A 48 -3.56 -2.01 -2.63
C SER A 48 -4.94 -1.37 -2.69
N ASP A 49 -5.03 -0.04 -2.59
CA ASP A 49 -6.27 0.71 -2.69
C ASP A 49 -6.89 0.58 -4.10
N GLU A 50 -6.10 0.83 -5.15
CA GLU A 50 -6.55 0.69 -6.55
C GLU A 50 -7.02 -0.74 -6.88
N THR A 51 -6.34 -1.75 -6.33
CA THR A 51 -6.71 -3.16 -6.49
C THR A 51 -8.00 -3.48 -5.75
N ALA A 52 -8.16 -2.98 -4.53
CA ALA A 52 -9.36 -3.19 -3.73
C ALA A 52 -10.58 -2.50 -4.33
N GLU A 53 -10.44 -1.27 -4.84
CA GLU A 53 -11.50 -0.58 -5.58
C GLU A 53 -11.91 -1.35 -6.83
N SER A 54 -10.93 -1.85 -7.59
CA SER A 54 -11.20 -2.66 -8.78
C SER A 54 -11.96 -3.95 -8.43
N GLN A 55 -11.53 -4.69 -7.39
CA GLN A 55 -12.21 -5.92 -6.95
C GLN A 55 -13.66 -5.66 -6.51
N ARG A 56 -13.90 -4.61 -5.72
CA ARG A 56 -15.26 -4.22 -5.28
C ARG A 56 -16.18 -3.90 -6.47
N SER A 57 -15.65 -3.24 -7.50
CA SER A 57 -16.38 -2.92 -8.74
C SER A 57 -16.88 -4.19 -9.45
N TRP A 58 -16.03 -5.22 -9.55
CA TRP A 58 -16.40 -6.50 -10.16
C TRP A 58 -17.40 -7.30 -9.31
N GLU A 59 -17.21 -7.33 -7.99
CA GLU A 59 -18.15 -7.99 -7.07
C GLU A 59 -19.55 -7.36 -7.09
N PHE A 60 -19.62 -6.02 -7.14
CA PHE A 60 -20.88 -5.29 -7.25
C PHE A 60 -21.59 -5.61 -8.58
N THR A 61 -20.84 -5.59 -9.68
CA THR A 61 -21.38 -5.96 -11.01
C THR A 61 -21.91 -7.40 -11.03
N GLY A 62 -21.20 -8.33 -10.37
CA GLY A 62 -21.64 -9.73 -10.22
C GLY A 62 -22.92 -9.86 -9.39
N ARG A 63 -23.06 -9.11 -8.28
CA ARG A 63 -24.29 -9.07 -7.49
C ARG A 63 -25.47 -8.52 -8.27
N LEU A 64 -25.26 -7.47 -9.09
CA LEU A 64 -26.31 -6.89 -9.93
C LEU A 64 -26.80 -7.87 -11.00
N ALA A 65 -25.88 -8.62 -11.61
CA ALA A 65 -26.23 -9.68 -12.56
C ALA A 65 -27.07 -10.80 -11.91
N GLY A 66 -26.81 -11.13 -10.63
CA GLY A 66 -27.58 -12.12 -9.86
C GLY A 66 -29.04 -11.73 -9.60
N VAL A 67 -29.36 -10.44 -9.61
CA VAL A 67 -30.75 -9.92 -9.51
C VAL A 67 -31.36 -9.58 -10.87
N GLY A 68 -30.70 -9.96 -11.97
CA GLY A 68 -31.20 -9.79 -13.34
C GLY A 68 -30.94 -8.41 -13.95
N ILE A 69 -30.13 -7.57 -13.31
CA ILE A 69 -29.79 -6.23 -13.81
C ILE A 69 -28.38 -6.30 -14.42
N THR A 70 -28.30 -6.07 -15.72
CA THR A 70 -27.03 -6.00 -16.44
C THR A 70 -26.41 -4.60 -16.26
N ALA A 71 -25.60 -4.40 -15.22
CA ALA A 71 -24.79 -3.19 -15.14
C ALA A 71 -23.59 -3.30 -16.08
N ASN A 72 -23.55 -2.41 -17.07
CA ASN A 72 -22.28 -2.01 -17.68
C ASN A 72 -21.45 -1.31 -16.60
N ARG A 73 -20.11 -1.44 -16.66
CA ARG A 73 -19.13 -0.98 -15.65
C ARG A 73 -19.66 0.16 -14.74
N PRO A 74 -19.73 -0.03 -13.40
CA PRO A 74 -20.27 0.99 -12.53
C PRO A 74 -19.44 2.29 -12.64
N PRO A 75 -20.09 3.46 -12.73
CA PRO A 75 -19.39 4.73 -12.88
C PRO A 75 -18.58 5.06 -11.62
N ALA A 76 -17.52 5.84 -11.79
CA ALA A 76 -16.60 6.25 -10.71
C ALA A 76 -17.29 7.03 -9.56
N SER A 77 -18.55 7.44 -9.72
CA SER A 77 -19.37 8.05 -8.68
C SER A 77 -20.11 7.05 -7.79
N THR A 78 -19.84 5.75 -7.91
CA THR A 78 -20.50 4.72 -7.10
C THR A 78 -19.97 4.79 -5.66
N PRO A 79 -20.85 4.98 -4.66
CA PRO A 79 -20.44 5.00 -3.25
C PRO A 79 -19.74 3.70 -2.84
N ALA A 80 -18.66 3.81 -2.07
CA ALA A 80 -17.86 2.67 -1.62
C ALA A 80 -18.55 1.80 -0.54
N ASP A 81 -19.65 2.29 0.04
CA ASP A 81 -20.45 1.55 1.02
C ASP A 81 -21.56 0.74 0.33
N ASP A 82 -21.54 -0.57 0.59
CA ASP A 82 -22.45 -1.56 0.00
C ASP A 82 -23.93 -1.26 0.25
N TRP A 83 -24.27 -0.75 1.44
CA TRP A 83 -25.66 -0.46 1.81
C TRP A 83 -26.18 0.77 1.07
N THR A 84 -25.32 1.78 0.92
CA THR A 84 -25.61 3.01 0.17
C THR A 84 -25.72 2.74 -1.33
N ALA A 85 -24.90 1.82 -1.86
CA ALA A 85 -24.98 1.40 -3.25
C ALA A 85 -26.28 0.64 -3.54
N ALA A 86 -26.73 -0.24 -2.63
CA ALA A 86 -27.98 -0.97 -2.75
C ALA A 86 -29.22 -0.06 -2.74
N ASP A 87 -29.26 0.95 -1.86
CA ASP A 87 -30.35 1.94 -1.81
C ASP A 87 -30.48 2.76 -3.11
N ARG A 88 -29.38 2.96 -3.83
CA ARG A 88 -29.35 3.73 -5.09
C ARG A 88 -29.35 2.89 -6.35
N ALA A 89 -29.58 1.58 -6.26
CA ALA A 89 -29.57 0.68 -7.41
C ALA A 89 -30.57 1.10 -8.51
N ASP A 90 -31.68 1.77 -8.16
CA ASP A 90 -32.66 2.32 -9.13
C ASP A 90 -32.09 3.41 -10.06
N ARG A 91 -30.93 3.98 -9.73
CA ARG A 91 -30.27 5.05 -10.52
C ARG A 91 -29.30 4.52 -11.58
N PHE A 92 -29.08 3.21 -11.62
CA PHE A 92 -28.17 2.51 -12.53
C PHE A 92 -28.94 1.54 -13.42
#